data_AF-A0A257J8W2-F1
#
_entry.id   AF-A0A257J8W2-F1
#
_cell.length_a   1.000
_cell.length_b   1.000
_cell.length_c   1.000
_cell.angle_alpha   90.00
_cell.angle_beta   90.00
_cell.angle_gamma   90.00
#
_symmetry.space_group_name_H-M   'P 1'
#
loop_
_entity.id
_entity.type
_entity.pdbx_description
1 polymer ?
#
loop_
_entity_poly.entity_id
_entity_poly.type
_entity_poly.pdbx_seq_one_letter_code
_entity_poly.pdbx_strand_id
1 'polypeptide(L)'
;MRKDTPEGAVSDDLSLDADTPPLAEMEGVDPEVDADDDYEVEHQGQVYRVPSALRDLVEAGAGHAAGAAELARHRAELEAHAERVGASLADRAQLHLLDQQIAGFEGVDWPGLGAANPEQARALWGQYQQARQLRDHYAEALTHADQQAQIEADRQAAAEWLKTGQELSRTIDGWSPQVAAKLVEYARAFGVTVDELREIADPRLWRILHRAHAGDEARAARDKASQAEKLAAVRPAVRVSGGSAGPGGVADDMPVRDWISRRNAQTRRR
;
A
#
# COMPACT_ATOMS: atom_id res chain seq x y z
N MET A 1 40.22 -73.78 -6.13
CA MET A 1 39.39 -73.89 -4.90
C MET A 1 37.96 -73.54 -5.33
N ARG A 2 36.99 -74.44 -5.56
CA ARG A 2 36.26 -75.35 -4.63
C ARG A 2 35.98 -74.65 -3.29
N LYS A 3 34.77 -74.50 -2.74
CA LYS A 3 33.34 -74.83 -3.00
C LYS A 3 32.58 -73.82 -2.06
N ASP A 4 31.30 -73.49 -2.11
CA ASP A 4 30.06 -74.27 -2.15
C ASP A 4 28.89 -73.31 -2.48
N THR A 5 27.93 -73.81 -3.24
CA THR A 5 26.53 -73.37 -3.30
C THR A 5 25.73 -74.60 -2.85
N PRO A 6 24.62 -74.52 -2.09
CA PRO A 6 23.30 -74.46 -2.76
C PRO A 6 22.15 -73.87 -1.90
N GLU A 7 20.92 -74.07 -2.40
CA GLU A 7 19.57 -73.74 -1.85
C GLU A 7 19.05 -72.34 -2.23
N GLY A 8 18.09 -72.17 -3.13
CA GLY A 8 17.32 -73.05 -4.05
C GLY A 8 16.65 -72.08 -5.06
N ALA A 9 16.57 -72.33 -6.38
CA ALA A 9 15.88 -73.42 -7.06
C ALA A 9 14.46 -73.59 -6.49
N VAL A 10 13.35 -73.50 -7.21
CA VAL A 10 13.10 -73.55 -8.66
C VAL A 10 11.66 -73.10 -8.90
N SER A 11 11.45 -72.52 -10.07
CA SER A 11 10.26 -72.61 -10.94
C SER A 11 9.12 -73.57 -10.55
N ASP A 12 7.88 -73.11 -10.69
CA ASP A 12 6.89 -73.62 -11.66
C ASP A 12 5.60 -72.79 -11.55
N ASP A 13 5.13 -72.23 -12.66
CA ASP A 13 3.91 -72.71 -13.33
C ASP A 13 2.68 -72.60 -12.43
N LEU A 14 1.87 -71.56 -12.61
CA LEU A 14 0.41 -71.66 -12.56
C LEU A 14 -0.20 -70.47 -13.33
N SER A 15 -0.81 -70.82 -14.45
CA SER A 15 -1.91 -70.10 -15.09
C SER A 15 -2.78 -69.36 -14.08
N LEU A 16 -2.82 -68.02 -14.17
CA LEU A 16 -3.94 -67.25 -13.63
C LEU A 16 -5.10 -67.39 -14.59
N ASP A 17 -5.78 -68.53 -14.41
CA ASP A 17 -7.18 -68.71 -14.74
C ASP A 17 -7.97 -67.47 -14.31
N ALA A 18 -8.86 -67.06 -15.20
CA ALA A 18 -9.88 -66.08 -14.94
C ALA A 18 -10.85 -66.63 -13.89
N ASP A 19 -10.47 -66.57 -12.61
CA ASP A 19 -11.41 -66.74 -11.51
C ASP A 19 -11.91 -65.35 -11.11
N THR A 20 -12.98 -64.94 -11.78
CA THR A 20 -13.80 -63.81 -11.39
C THR A 20 -14.33 -64.12 -9.99
N PRO A 21 -13.97 -63.36 -8.94
CA PRO A 21 -14.58 -63.57 -7.64
C PRO A 21 -16.09 -63.40 -7.81
N PRO A 22 -16.91 -64.35 -7.36
CA PRO A 22 -18.36 -64.21 -7.46
C PRO A 22 -18.75 -62.91 -6.77
N LEU A 23 -19.59 -62.12 -7.47
CA LEU A 23 -20.28 -60.96 -6.92
C LEU A 23 -20.88 -61.38 -5.59
N ALA A 24 -20.19 -61.04 -4.49
CA ALA A 24 -20.78 -61.09 -3.18
C ALA A 24 -21.92 -60.08 -3.24
N GLU A 25 -23.13 -60.62 -3.33
CA GLU A 25 -24.37 -59.92 -3.07
C GLU A 25 -24.16 -59.16 -1.76
N MET A 26 -23.86 -57.87 -1.87
CA MET A 26 -23.97 -56.95 -0.75
C MET A 26 -25.45 -56.86 -0.45
N GLU A 27 -25.87 -57.78 0.42
CA GLU A 27 -27.10 -57.76 1.18
C GLU A 27 -27.33 -56.33 1.68
N GLY A 28 -28.49 -55.79 1.30
CA GLY A 28 -28.87 -54.42 1.55
C GLY A 28 -28.74 -54.08 3.02
N VAL A 29 -27.76 -53.24 3.32
CA VAL A 29 -27.83 -52.34 4.46
C VAL A 29 -28.07 -50.98 3.84
N ASP A 30 -29.34 -50.57 3.81
CA ASP A 30 -29.71 -49.16 3.74
C ASP A 30 -29.13 -48.51 5.00
N PRO A 31 -28.11 -47.64 4.93
CA PRO A 31 -28.19 -46.45 5.74
C PRO A 31 -29.32 -45.64 5.12
N GLU A 32 -30.46 -45.60 5.80
CA GLU A 32 -31.46 -44.57 5.61
C GLU A 32 -30.76 -43.23 5.90
N VAL A 33 -30.07 -42.70 4.90
CA VAL A 33 -29.56 -41.33 4.91
C VAL A 33 -30.79 -40.51 4.59
N ASP A 34 -31.30 -39.82 5.61
CA ASP A 34 -32.39 -38.86 5.46
C ASP A 34 -32.12 -38.00 4.21
N ALA A 35 -32.94 -38.19 3.18
CA ALA A 35 -32.79 -37.58 1.84
C ALA A 35 -33.08 -36.06 1.83
N ASP A 36 -33.19 -35.44 3.00
CA ASP A 36 -33.52 -34.03 3.17
C ASP A 36 -32.29 -33.12 3.36
N ASP A 37 -31.07 -33.67 3.37
CA ASP A 37 -29.83 -32.90 3.56
C ASP A 37 -28.83 -33.06 2.38
N ASP A 38 -29.35 -33.14 1.15
CA ASP A 38 -28.51 -33.05 -0.06
C ASP A 38 -28.13 -31.59 -0.37
N TYR A 39 -26.87 -31.37 -0.76
CA TYR A 39 -26.39 -30.07 -1.24
C TYR A 39 -26.12 -30.12 -2.75
N GLU A 40 -26.58 -29.07 -3.44
CA GLU A 40 -26.36 -28.89 -4.88
C GLU A 40 -25.01 -28.18 -5.11
N VAL A 41 -24.08 -28.91 -5.74
CA VAL A 41 -22.78 -28.41 -6.17
C VAL A 41 -22.78 -28.31 -7.70
N GLU A 42 -22.51 -27.12 -8.23
CA GLU A 42 -22.29 -26.94 -9.66
C GLU A 42 -20.82 -27.22 -10.01
N HIS A 43 -20.58 -28.23 -10.85
CA HIS A 43 -19.25 -28.56 -11.36
C HIS A 43 -19.30 -28.70 -12.88
N GLN A 44 -18.46 -27.94 -13.61
CA GLN A 44 -18.38 -27.94 -15.08
C GLN A 44 -19.74 -27.67 -15.78
N GLY A 45 -20.59 -26.83 -15.18
CA GLY A 45 -21.89 -26.45 -15.74
C GLY A 45 -22.99 -27.50 -15.59
N GLN A 46 -22.77 -28.52 -14.75
CA GLN A 46 -23.78 -29.51 -14.36
C GLN A 46 -23.97 -29.44 -12.83
N VAL A 47 -25.22 -29.49 -12.38
CA VAL A 47 -25.57 -29.48 -10.95
C VAL A 47 -25.62 -30.92 -10.45
N TYR A 48 -24.78 -31.24 -9.48
CA TYR A 48 -24.72 -32.53 -8.82
C TYR A 48 -25.29 -32.41 -7.41
N ARG A 49 -26.21 -33.31 -7.05
CA ARG A 49 -26.64 -33.50 -5.66
C ARG A 49 -25.64 -34.39 -4.96
N VAL A 50 -25.01 -33.85 -3.93
CA VAL A 50 -24.01 -34.53 -3.13
C VAL A 50 -24.50 -34.56 -1.68
N PRO A 51 -24.40 -35.70 -0.97
CA PRO A 51 -24.75 -35.75 0.44
C PRO A 51 -24.03 -34.67 1.25
N SER A 52 -24.72 -33.97 2.15
CA SER A 52 -24.14 -32.89 2.99
C SER A 52 -22.88 -33.33 3.74
N ALA A 53 -22.78 -34.61 4.13
CA ALA A 53 -21.60 -35.19 4.76
C ALA A 53 -20.29 -35.06 3.93
N LEU A 54 -20.41 -34.88 2.60
CA LEU A 54 -19.27 -34.73 1.68
C LEU A 54 -19.02 -33.27 1.28
N ARG A 55 -19.86 -32.33 1.72
CA ARG A 55 -19.71 -30.89 1.45
C ARG A 55 -18.31 -30.41 1.81
N ASP A 56 -17.88 -30.66 3.04
CA ASP A 56 -16.59 -30.18 3.55
C ASP A 56 -15.41 -30.70 2.72
N LEU A 57 -15.50 -31.93 2.21
CA LEU A 57 -14.47 -32.53 1.36
C LEU A 57 -14.45 -31.91 -0.04
N VAL A 58 -15.63 -31.64 -0.62
CA VAL A 58 -15.76 -30.97 -1.92
C VAL A 58 -15.27 -29.52 -1.83
N GLU A 59 -15.67 -28.78 -0.79
CA GLU A 59 -15.21 -27.41 -0.53
C GLU A 59 -13.70 -27.36 -0.23
N ALA A 60 -13.17 -28.30 0.56
CA ALA A 60 -11.73 -28.43 0.78
C ALA A 60 -10.96 -28.75 -0.51
N GLY A 61 -11.49 -29.65 -1.37
CA GLY A 61 -10.91 -29.98 -2.66
C GLY A 61 -10.88 -28.77 -3.61
N ALA A 62 -11.97 -28.00 -3.68
CA ALA A 62 -12.04 -26.76 -4.45
C ALA A 62 -11.07 -25.70 -3.91
N GLY A 63 -10.96 -25.56 -2.58
CA GLY A 63 -9.99 -24.68 -1.92
C GLY A 63 -8.53 -25.06 -2.21
N HIS A 64 -8.21 -26.36 -2.20
CA HIS A 64 -6.88 -26.86 -2.57
C HIS A 64 -6.54 -26.60 -4.04
N ALA A 65 -7.50 -26.80 -4.95
CA ALA A 65 -7.32 -26.49 -6.37
C ALA A 65 -7.10 -24.99 -6.60
N ALA A 66 -7.87 -24.14 -5.91
CA ALA A 66 -7.70 -22.69 -5.96
C ALA A 66 -6.31 -22.25 -5.42
N GLY A 67 -5.88 -22.79 -4.29
CA GLY A 67 -4.56 -22.52 -3.72
C GLY A 67 -3.40 -23.03 -4.59
N ALA A 68 -3.56 -24.19 -5.24
CA ALA A 68 -2.58 -24.69 -6.20
C ALA A 68 -2.47 -23.77 -7.43
N ALA A 69 -3.60 -23.24 -7.92
CA ALA A 69 -3.62 -22.29 -9.02
C ALA A 69 -2.98 -20.94 -8.63
N GLU A 70 -3.23 -20.45 -7.41
CA GLU A 70 -2.60 -19.23 -6.87
C GLU A 70 -1.08 -19.41 -6.74
N LEU A 71 -0.62 -20.54 -6.19
CA LEU A 71 0.81 -20.84 -6.07
C LEU A 71 1.49 -20.94 -7.44
N ALA A 72 0.81 -21.53 -8.44
CA ALA A 72 1.31 -21.59 -9.80
C ALA A 72 1.45 -20.19 -10.42
N ARG A 73 0.47 -19.30 -10.21
CA ARG A 73 0.55 -17.89 -10.66
C ARG A 73 1.71 -17.16 -9.99
N HIS A 74 1.85 -17.28 -8.68
CA HIS A 74 2.94 -16.62 -7.94
C HIS A 74 4.32 -17.13 -8.37
N ARG A 75 4.47 -18.43 -8.66
CA ARG A 75 5.71 -18.98 -9.21
C ARG A 75 6.02 -18.43 -10.60
N ALA A 76 5.02 -18.38 -11.48
CA ALA A 76 5.18 -17.80 -12.81
C ALA A 76 5.55 -16.30 -12.76
N GLU A 77 4.97 -15.55 -11.84
CA GLU A 77 5.31 -14.13 -11.61
C GLU A 77 6.75 -13.96 -11.12
N LEU A 78 7.21 -14.79 -10.18
CA LEU A 78 8.58 -14.77 -9.68
C LEU A 78 9.60 -15.16 -10.76
N GLU A 79 9.30 -16.19 -11.55
CA GLU A 79 10.15 -16.64 -12.66
C GLU A 79 10.26 -15.55 -13.73
N ALA A 80 9.13 -14.98 -14.17
CA ALA A 80 9.12 -13.86 -15.11
C ALA A 80 9.86 -12.63 -14.55
N HIS A 81 9.78 -12.37 -13.24
CA HIS A 81 10.55 -11.30 -12.61
C HIS A 81 12.06 -11.61 -12.63
N ALA A 82 12.47 -12.83 -12.26
CA ALA A 82 13.86 -13.25 -12.28
C ALA A 82 14.45 -13.20 -13.70
N GLU A 83 13.69 -13.61 -14.72
CA GLU A 83 14.09 -13.51 -16.14
C GLU A 83 14.30 -12.06 -16.56
N ARG A 84 13.37 -11.15 -16.22
CA ARG A 84 13.51 -9.71 -16.53
C ARG A 84 14.73 -9.10 -15.87
N VAL A 85 14.97 -9.40 -14.60
CA VAL A 85 16.15 -8.92 -13.87
C VAL A 85 17.43 -9.49 -14.46
N GLY A 86 17.45 -10.79 -14.78
CA GLY A 86 18.59 -11.47 -15.40
C GLY A 86 18.93 -10.90 -16.78
N ALA A 87 17.92 -10.68 -17.63
CA ALA A 87 18.10 -10.07 -18.95
C ALA A 87 18.66 -8.64 -18.84
N SER A 88 18.10 -7.81 -17.96
CA SER A 88 18.59 -6.45 -17.72
C SER A 88 20.04 -6.41 -17.22
N LEU A 89 20.45 -7.35 -16.37
CA LEU A 89 21.83 -7.46 -15.90
C LEU A 89 22.79 -7.88 -17.03
N ALA A 90 22.38 -8.83 -17.87
CA ALA A 90 23.17 -9.26 -19.03
C ALA A 90 23.34 -8.11 -20.04
N ASP A 91 22.28 -7.36 -20.31
CA ASP A 91 22.31 -6.19 -21.20
C ASP A 91 23.25 -5.10 -20.67
N ARG A 92 23.22 -4.82 -19.36
CA ARG A 92 24.15 -3.86 -18.71
C ARG A 92 25.61 -4.33 -18.80
N ALA A 93 25.87 -5.62 -18.61
CA ALA A 93 27.21 -6.18 -18.75
C ALA A 93 27.72 -6.09 -20.20
N GLN A 94 26.85 -6.40 -21.16
CA GLN A 94 27.17 -6.29 -22.59
C GLN A 94 27.43 -4.84 -23.00
N LEU A 95 26.63 -3.90 -22.50
CA LEU A 95 26.84 -2.46 -22.69
C LEU A 95 28.22 -2.03 -22.18
N HIS A 96 28.60 -2.45 -20.96
CA HIS A 96 29.91 -2.14 -20.39
C HIS A 96 31.07 -2.72 -21.21
N LEU A 97 30.93 -3.96 -21.70
CA LEU A 97 31.93 -4.57 -22.57
C LEU A 97 32.09 -3.80 -23.90
N LEU A 98 30.98 -3.38 -24.50
CA LEU A 98 31.00 -2.59 -25.73
C LEU A 98 31.63 -1.21 -25.51
N ASP A 99 31.35 -0.56 -24.38
CA ASP A 99 32.00 0.70 -24.01
C ASP A 99 33.53 0.51 -23.87
N GLN A 100 33.99 -0.59 -23.27
CA GLN A 100 35.44 -0.91 -23.21
C GLN A 100 36.05 -1.16 -24.60
N GLN A 101 35.34 -1.87 -25.48
CA GLN A 101 35.80 -2.10 -26.85
C GLN A 101 35.93 -0.79 -27.62
N ILE A 102 34.94 0.09 -27.51
CA ILE A 102 34.94 1.43 -28.12
C ILE A 102 36.10 2.27 -27.56
N ALA A 103 36.30 2.25 -26.24
CA ALA A 103 37.40 2.95 -25.59
C ALA A 103 38.78 2.48 -26.08
N GLY A 104 38.92 1.20 -26.46
CA GLY A 104 40.14 0.67 -27.07
C GLY A 104 40.51 1.28 -28.43
N PHE A 105 39.57 1.95 -29.10
CA PHE A 105 39.80 2.70 -30.33
C PHE A 105 40.04 4.20 -30.10
N GLU A 106 39.94 4.67 -28.86
CA GLU A 106 40.27 6.04 -28.51
C GLU A 106 41.77 6.29 -28.73
N GLY A 107 42.09 7.35 -29.48
CA GLY A 107 43.48 7.68 -29.81
C GLY A 107 44.07 6.94 -31.01
N VAL A 108 43.30 6.09 -31.70
CA VAL A 108 43.74 5.53 -32.99
C VAL A 108 43.82 6.64 -34.04
N ASP A 109 45.01 6.81 -34.65
CA ASP A 109 45.22 7.70 -35.80
C ASP A 109 44.70 7.03 -37.07
N TRP A 110 43.38 7.14 -37.30
CA TRP A 110 42.72 6.55 -38.48
C TRP A 110 43.29 7.04 -39.83
N PRO A 111 43.58 8.34 -40.02
CA PRO A 111 44.27 8.81 -41.22
C PRO A 111 45.65 8.16 -41.43
N GLY A 112 46.50 8.12 -40.39
CA GLY A 112 47.82 7.51 -40.48
C GLY A 112 47.77 6.01 -40.74
N LEU A 113 46.88 5.30 -40.05
CA LEU A 113 46.66 3.86 -40.25
C LEU A 113 46.11 3.56 -41.64
N GLY A 114 45.18 4.39 -42.15
CA GLY A 114 44.63 4.26 -43.49
C GLY A 114 45.66 4.49 -44.59
N ALA A 115 46.62 5.39 -44.38
CA ALA A 115 47.72 5.64 -45.31
C ALA A 115 48.77 4.52 -45.30
N ALA A 116 49.07 3.95 -44.12
CA ALA A 116 50.05 2.88 -43.97
C ALA A 116 49.49 1.50 -44.39
N ASN A 117 48.29 1.14 -43.92
CA ASN A 117 47.65 -0.16 -44.11
C ASN A 117 46.13 -0.02 -44.34
N PRO A 118 45.68 0.27 -45.58
CA PRO A 118 44.28 0.53 -45.88
C PRO A 118 43.32 -0.61 -45.49
N GLU A 119 43.70 -1.86 -45.71
CA GLU A 119 42.85 -3.03 -45.40
C GLU A 119 42.65 -3.20 -43.89
N GLN A 120 43.71 -3.00 -43.10
CA GLN A 120 43.63 -3.08 -41.64
C GLN A 120 42.79 -1.94 -41.06
N ALA A 121 42.92 -0.73 -41.61
CA ALA A 121 42.11 0.42 -41.22
C ALA A 121 40.62 0.16 -41.47
N ARG A 122 40.26 -0.39 -42.64
CA ARG A 122 38.87 -0.75 -42.97
C ARG A 122 38.30 -1.79 -42.02
N ALA A 123 39.07 -2.83 -41.69
CA ALA A 123 38.63 -3.88 -40.78
C ALA A 123 38.36 -3.34 -39.36
N LEU A 124 39.30 -2.57 -38.80
CA LEU A 124 39.17 -1.98 -37.46
C LEU A 124 38.05 -0.93 -37.42
N TRP A 125 37.89 -0.15 -38.48
CA TRP A 125 36.77 0.79 -38.59
C TRP A 125 35.43 0.07 -38.61
N GLY A 126 35.32 -1.05 -39.34
CA GLY A 126 34.11 -1.88 -39.34
C GLY A 126 33.77 -2.40 -37.94
N GLN A 127 34.77 -2.91 -37.20
CA GLN A 127 34.59 -3.36 -35.82
C GLN A 127 34.12 -2.23 -34.90
N TYR A 128 34.75 -1.06 -34.99
CA TYR A 128 34.37 0.12 -34.22
C TYR A 128 32.93 0.57 -34.51
N GLN A 129 32.54 0.64 -35.78
CA GLN A 129 31.18 1.00 -36.17
C GLN A 129 30.14 -0.02 -35.68
N GLN A 130 30.45 -1.32 -35.79
CA GLN A 130 29.59 -2.38 -35.29
C GLN A 130 29.43 -2.30 -33.77
N ALA A 131 30.52 -2.12 -33.03
CA ALA A 131 30.50 -1.99 -31.58
C ALA A 131 29.63 -0.78 -31.14
N ARG A 132 29.74 0.37 -31.83
CA ARG A 132 28.89 1.54 -31.57
C ARG A 132 27.41 1.28 -31.83
N GLN A 133 27.07 0.66 -32.95
CA GLN A 133 25.68 0.34 -33.28
C GLN A 133 25.05 -0.60 -32.24
N LEU A 134 25.78 -1.64 -31.84
CA LEU A 134 25.31 -2.55 -30.78
C LEU A 134 25.17 -1.82 -29.44
N ARG A 135 26.14 -0.96 -29.10
CA ARG A 135 26.12 -0.17 -27.87
C ARG A 135 24.87 0.70 -27.78
N ASP A 136 24.54 1.39 -28.86
CA ASP A 136 23.36 2.25 -28.92
C ASP A 136 22.06 1.43 -28.81
N HIS A 137 21.99 0.27 -29.47
CA HIS A 137 20.86 -0.65 -29.34
C HIS A 137 20.63 -1.11 -27.88
N TYR A 138 21.68 -1.54 -27.18
CA TYR A 138 21.56 -1.95 -25.78
C TYR A 138 21.21 -0.78 -24.85
N ALA A 139 21.75 0.41 -25.10
CA ALA A 139 21.42 1.60 -24.32
C ALA A 139 19.94 2.00 -24.47
N GLU A 140 19.38 1.92 -25.69
CA GLU A 140 17.96 2.15 -25.95
C GLU A 140 17.08 1.09 -25.28
N ALA A 141 17.43 -0.20 -25.42
CA ALA A 141 16.71 -1.30 -24.79
C ALA A 141 16.66 -1.15 -23.27
N LEU A 142 17.78 -0.79 -22.65
CA LEU A 142 17.87 -0.58 -21.21
C LEU A 142 17.01 0.61 -20.75
N THR A 143 17.07 1.73 -21.48
CA THR A 143 16.27 2.92 -21.19
C THR A 143 14.78 2.59 -21.24
N HIS A 144 14.36 1.82 -22.24
CA HIS A 144 12.97 1.39 -22.37
C HIS A 144 12.55 0.43 -21.24
N ALA A 145 13.42 -0.52 -20.87
CA ALA A 145 13.18 -1.42 -19.74
C ALA A 145 13.04 -0.66 -18.41
N ASP A 146 13.91 0.31 -18.14
CA ASP A 146 13.86 1.13 -16.92
C ASP A 146 12.57 1.98 -16.88
N GLN A 147 12.15 2.56 -18.01
CA GLN A 147 10.87 3.28 -18.09
C GLN A 147 9.66 2.38 -17.82
N GLN A 148 9.66 1.17 -18.39
CA GLN A 148 8.59 0.20 -18.13
C GLN A 148 8.56 -0.24 -16.66
N ALA A 149 9.72 -0.48 -16.06
CA ALA A 149 9.82 -0.81 -14.65
C ALA A 149 9.27 0.31 -13.75
N GLN A 150 9.57 1.58 -14.09
CA GLN A 150 9.02 2.73 -13.35
C GLN A 150 7.50 2.81 -13.46
N ILE A 151 6.94 2.66 -14.66
CA ILE A 151 5.49 2.69 -14.88
C ILE A 151 4.80 1.58 -14.08
N GLU A 152 5.39 0.39 -14.05
CA GLU A 152 4.84 -0.73 -13.29
C GLU A 152 4.93 -0.50 -11.78
N ALA A 153 6.05 0.03 -11.28
CA ALA A 153 6.19 0.43 -9.89
C ALA A 153 5.15 1.49 -9.48
N ASP A 154 4.94 2.51 -10.31
CA ASP A 154 3.94 3.56 -10.06
C ASP A 154 2.52 2.98 -10.01
N ARG A 155 2.20 2.01 -10.88
CA ARG A 155 0.91 1.30 -10.88
C ARG A 155 0.71 0.47 -9.64
N GLN A 156 1.75 -0.26 -9.20
CA GLN A 156 1.70 -1.07 -7.99
C GLN A 156 1.50 -0.19 -6.75
N ALA A 157 2.28 0.88 -6.63
CA ALA A 157 2.11 1.87 -5.57
C ALA A 157 0.68 2.44 -5.57
N ALA A 158 0.15 2.86 -6.73
CA ALA A 158 -1.22 3.37 -6.82
C ALA A 158 -2.28 2.32 -6.42
N ALA A 159 -2.07 1.03 -6.76
CA ALA A 159 -2.96 -0.05 -6.37
C ALA A 159 -2.92 -0.33 -4.86
N GLU A 160 -1.73 -0.30 -4.25
CA GLU A 160 -1.54 -0.41 -2.79
C GLU A 160 -2.22 0.75 -2.08
N TRP A 161 -2.07 1.97 -2.59
CA TRP A 161 -2.77 3.14 -2.08
C TRP A 161 -4.28 3.02 -2.09
N LEU A 162 -4.83 2.50 -3.18
CA LEU A 162 -6.26 2.30 -3.30
C LEU A 162 -6.75 1.26 -2.27
N LYS A 163 -6.00 0.16 -2.08
CA LYS A 163 -6.28 -0.85 -1.05
C LYS A 163 -6.23 -0.25 0.35
N THR A 164 -5.18 0.51 0.67
CA THR A 164 -5.05 1.23 1.94
C THR A 164 -6.21 2.18 2.17
N GLY A 165 -6.60 2.95 1.15
CA GLY A 165 -7.75 3.85 1.22
C GLY A 165 -9.08 3.14 1.49
N GLN A 166 -9.28 1.94 0.90
CA GLN A 166 -10.46 1.11 1.17
C GLN A 166 -10.46 0.53 2.58
N GLU A 167 -9.31 0.16 3.13
CA GLU A 167 -9.21 -0.31 4.51
C GLU A 167 -9.46 0.84 5.51
N LEU A 168 -8.92 2.02 5.22
CA LEU A 168 -9.12 3.21 6.03
C LEU A 168 -10.58 3.66 6.03
N SER A 169 -11.29 3.58 4.90
CA SER A 169 -12.71 3.95 4.85
C SER A 169 -13.63 3.03 5.66
N ARG A 170 -13.24 1.77 5.86
CA ARG A 170 -13.94 0.84 6.75
C ARG A 170 -13.68 1.11 8.23
N THR A 171 -12.56 1.75 8.55
CA THR A 171 -12.08 1.88 9.92
C THR A 171 -12.21 3.29 10.50
N ILE A 172 -12.20 4.30 9.64
CA ILE A 172 -12.29 5.72 9.98
C ILE A 172 -13.61 6.26 9.44
N ASP A 173 -14.52 6.60 10.33
CA ASP A 173 -15.79 7.23 9.97
C ASP A 173 -15.56 8.56 9.26
N GLY A 174 -16.20 8.75 8.10
CA GLY A 174 -16.04 9.97 7.30
C GLY A 174 -14.70 10.08 6.58
N TRP A 175 -13.98 8.97 6.39
CA TRP A 175 -12.76 8.94 5.58
C TRP A 175 -13.01 9.58 4.21
N SER A 176 -12.18 10.57 3.87
CA SER A 176 -12.29 11.35 2.65
C SER A 176 -10.91 11.93 2.29
N PRO A 177 -10.70 12.34 1.03
CA PRO A 177 -9.46 13.00 0.62
C PRO A 177 -9.12 14.24 1.48
N GLN A 178 -10.13 14.93 2.00
CA GLN A 178 -9.98 16.10 2.87
C GLN A 178 -9.44 15.70 4.25
N VAL A 179 -9.90 14.58 4.82
CA VAL A 179 -9.36 14.05 6.08
C VAL A 179 -7.91 13.63 5.86
N ALA A 180 -7.60 12.91 4.77
CA ALA A 180 -6.24 12.53 4.45
C ALA A 180 -5.31 13.75 4.34
N ALA A 181 -5.73 14.82 3.65
CA ALA A 181 -4.96 16.07 3.56
C ALA A 181 -4.69 16.72 4.92
N LYS A 182 -5.69 16.76 5.82
CA LYS A 182 -5.52 17.29 7.18
C LYS A 182 -4.50 16.47 7.98
N LEU A 183 -4.54 15.15 7.85
CA LEU A 183 -3.60 14.26 8.53
C LEU A 183 -2.17 14.44 8.01
N VAL A 184 -2.00 14.65 6.70
CA VAL A 184 -0.69 14.98 6.11
C VAL A 184 -0.15 16.30 6.67
N GLU A 185 -0.97 17.35 6.74
CA GLU A 185 -0.56 18.62 7.34
C GLU A 185 -0.24 18.49 8.84
N TYR A 186 -1.01 17.69 9.56
CA TYR A 186 -0.74 17.39 10.97
C TYR A 186 0.59 16.65 11.12
N ALA A 187 0.86 15.62 10.32
CA ALA A 187 2.12 14.90 10.34
C ALA A 187 3.32 15.78 9.96
N ARG A 188 3.12 16.71 9.02
CA ARG A 188 4.12 17.72 8.64
C ARG A 188 4.53 18.60 9.81
N ALA A 189 3.63 18.89 10.75
CA ALA A 189 3.96 19.62 11.97
C ALA A 189 4.95 18.85 12.88
N PHE A 190 5.07 17.53 12.73
CA PHE A 190 6.04 16.67 13.43
C PHE A 190 7.31 16.40 12.61
N GLY A 191 7.46 17.04 11.45
CA GLY A 191 8.63 16.86 10.57
C GLY A 191 8.54 15.67 9.62
N VAL A 192 7.39 14.98 9.54
CA VAL A 192 7.17 13.91 8.56
C VAL A 192 6.87 14.51 7.20
N THR A 193 7.59 14.06 6.16
CA THR A 193 7.38 14.52 4.80
C THR A 193 6.23 13.77 4.12
N VAL A 194 5.66 14.37 3.07
CA VAL A 194 4.60 13.75 2.27
C VAL A 194 5.10 12.47 1.60
N ASP A 195 6.36 12.45 1.19
CA ASP A 195 6.95 11.30 0.49
C ASP A 195 7.18 10.12 1.46
N GLU A 196 7.62 10.37 2.70
CA GLU A 196 7.71 9.33 3.73
C GLU A 196 6.35 8.75 4.10
N LEU A 197 5.33 9.61 4.29
CA LEU A 197 3.95 9.15 4.47
C LEU A 197 3.48 8.32 3.28
N ARG A 198 4.00 8.65 2.09
CA ARG A 198 3.60 7.99 0.89
C ARG A 198 4.22 6.59 0.71
N GLU A 199 5.52 6.49 0.94
CA GLU A 199 6.23 5.21 0.88
C GLU A 199 5.70 4.21 1.90
N ILE A 200 5.30 4.69 3.08
CA ILE A 200 4.87 3.76 4.13
C ILE A 200 3.51 3.12 3.79
N ALA A 201 2.58 3.88 3.20
CA ALA A 201 1.23 3.45 2.80
C ALA A 201 0.48 2.52 3.79
N ASP A 202 0.87 2.49 5.08
CA ASP A 202 0.40 1.51 6.06
C ASP A 202 -0.88 2.01 6.73
N PRO A 203 -2.03 1.32 6.55
CA PRO A 203 -3.30 1.69 7.17
C PRO A 203 -3.21 1.90 8.69
N ARG A 204 -2.32 1.17 9.38
CA ARG A 204 -2.14 1.25 10.84
C ARG A 204 -1.61 2.61 11.26
N LEU A 205 -0.63 3.15 10.53
CA LEU A 205 -0.07 4.45 10.84
C LEU A 205 -1.08 5.56 10.61
N TRP A 206 -1.82 5.50 9.50
CA TRP A 206 -2.89 6.45 9.20
C TRP A 206 -3.98 6.46 10.30
N ARG A 207 -4.31 5.29 10.86
CA ARG A 207 -5.24 5.19 12.01
C ARG A 207 -4.67 5.82 13.28
N ILE A 208 -3.40 5.60 13.58
CA ILE A 208 -2.73 6.20 14.74
C ILE A 208 -2.70 7.72 14.59
N LEU A 209 -2.31 8.20 13.40
CA LEU A 209 -2.25 9.62 13.06
C LEU A 209 -3.63 10.28 13.19
N HIS A 210 -4.67 9.62 12.67
CA HIS A 210 -6.05 10.08 12.81
C HIS A 210 -6.48 10.19 14.28
N ARG A 211 -6.19 9.18 15.11
CA ARG A 211 -6.51 9.20 16.54
C ARG A 211 -5.75 10.31 17.28
N ALA A 212 -4.48 10.52 16.95
CA ALA A 212 -3.66 11.58 17.52
C ALA A 212 -4.24 12.96 17.19
N HIS A 213 -4.53 13.21 15.90
CA HIS A 213 -5.15 14.45 15.43
C HIS A 213 -6.50 14.72 16.12
N ALA A 214 -7.39 13.72 16.16
CA ALA A 214 -8.69 13.86 16.81
C ALA A 214 -8.57 14.13 18.32
N GLY A 215 -7.57 13.52 18.99
CA GLY A 215 -7.28 13.76 20.40
C GLY A 215 -6.82 15.19 20.68
N ASP A 216 -5.98 15.75 19.81
CA ASP A 216 -5.51 17.12 19.91
C ASP A 216 -6.62 18.14 19.60
N GLU A 217 -7.45 17.89 18.58
CA GLU A 217 -8.62 18.73 18.31
C GLU A 217 -9.62 18.71 19.48
N ALA A 218 -9.87 17.54 20.08
CA ALA A 218 -10.74 17.42 21.24
C ALA A 218 -10.19 18.17 22.47
N ARG A 219 -8.86 18.11 22.71
CA ARG A 219 -8.21 18.90 23.77
C ARG A 219 -8.33 20.40 23.50
N ALA A 220 -7.99 20.84 22.30
CA ALA A 220 -8.09 22.25 21.93
C ALA A 220 -9.54 22.78 22.02
N ALA A 221 -10.54 21.98 21.66
CA ALA A 221 -11.94 22.33 21.78
C ALA A 221 -12.38 22.48 23.25
N ARG A 222 -11.97 21.55 24.13
CA ARG A 222 -12.23 21.63 25.57
C ARG A 222 -11.58 22.87 26.19
N ASP A 223 -10.34 23.17 25.81
CA ASP A 223 -9.64 24.35 26.31
C ASP A 223 -10.35 25.64 25.90
N LYS A 224 -10.77 25.74 24.63
CA LYS A 224 -11.56 26.88 24.11
C LYS A 224 -12.91 27.01 24.83
N ALA A 225 -13.63 25.91 25.03
CA ALA A 225 -14.89 25.90 25.77
C ALA A 225 -14.69 26.39 27.21
N SER A 226 -13.65 25.90 27.90
CA SER A 226 -13.33 26.34 29.27
C SER A 226 -12.96 27.83 29.35
N GLN A 227 -12.28 28.37 28.33
CA GLN A 227 -11.97 29.79 28.25
C GLN A 227 -13.22 30.63 27.99
N ALA A 228 -14.10 30.17 27.08
CA ALA A 228 -15.37 30.84 26.81
C ALA A 228 -16.27 30.87 28.06
N GLU A 229 -16.34 29.77 28.82
CA GLU A 229 -17.05 29.71 30.11
C GLU A 229 -16.45 30.68 31.14
N LYS A 230 -15.11 30.72 31.25
CA LYS A 230 -14.43 31.68 32.14
C LYS A 230 -14.73 33.14 31.77
N LEU A 231 -14.75 33.46 30.48
CA LEU A 231 -15.08 34.80 29.98
C LEU A 231 -16.56 35.15 30.19
N ALA A 232 -17.46 34.19 30.00
CA ALA A 232 -18.89 34.37 30.26
C ALA A 232 -19.22 34.50 31.76
N ALA A 233 -18.43 33.88 32.64
CA ALA A 233 -18.58 33.98 34.09
C ALA A 233 -18.13 35.34 34.66
N VAL A 234 -17.40 36.16 33.90
CA VAL A 234 -17.09 37.54 34.30
C VAL A 234 -18.37 38.37 34.17
N ARG A 235 -19.06 38.61 35.30
CA ARG A 235 -20.25 39.46 35.35
C ARG A 235 -19.95 40.86 34.78
N PRO A 236 -20.81 41.43 33.92
CA PRO A 236 -20.64 42.82 33.49
C PRO A 236 -20.72 43.73 34.72
N ALA A 237 -19.79 44.69 34.79
CA ALA A 237 -19.73 45.65 35.88
C ALA A 237 -21.11 46.30 36.08
N VAL A 238 -21.60 46.27 37.32
CA VAL A 238 -22.87 46.91 37.69
C VAL A 238 -22.75 48.38 37.30
N ARG A 239 -23.56 48.81 36.32
CA ARG A 239 -23.75 50.24 36.06
C ARG A 239 -24.39 50.80 37.32
N VAL A 240 -23.58 51.49 38.12
CA VAL A 240 -24.10 52.34 39.20
C VAL A 240 -24.98 53.38 38.51
N SER A 241 -26.30 53.18 38.57
CA SER A 241 -27.25 54.23 38.21
C SER A 241 -26.92 55.41 39.11
N GLY A 242 -26.53 56.54 38.51
CA GLY A 242 -26.17 57.76 39.23
C GLY A 242 -27.18 58.03 40.32
N GLY A 243 -26.71 57.99 41.57
CA GLY A 243 -27.50 58.41 42.71
C GLY A 243 -27.96 59.83 42.44
N SER A 244 -29.26 60.00 42.26
CA SER A 244 -29.89 61.31 42.25
C SER A 244 -29.41 62.06 43.50
N ALA A 245 -28.65 63.13 43.28
CA ALA A 245 -28.29 64.04 44.36
C ALA A 245 -29.60 64.48 45.02
N GLY A 246 -29.73 64.20 46.32
CA GLY A 246 -30.88 64.65 47.10
C GLY A 246 -31.07 66.17 46.98
N PRO A 247 -32.22 66.73 47.40
CA PRO A 247 -32.69 68.07 47.01
C PRO A 247 -31.84 69.28 47.47
N GLY A 248 -30.64 69.05 48.00
CA GLY A 248 -29.68 70.06 48.43
C GLY A 248 -28.28 69.93 47.82
N GLY A 249 -28.05 69.01 46.87
CA GLY A 249 -26.79 68.89 46.15
C GLY A 249 -26.64 69.99 45.09
N VAL A 250 -25.44 70.53 44.95
CA VAL A 250 -25.12 71.48 43.88
C VAL A 250 -24.91 70.66 42.60
N ALA A 251 -25.75 70.88 41.59
CA ALA A 251 -25.65 70.21 40.29
C ALA A 251 -24.70 70.99 39.37
N ASP A 252 -23.98 70.27 38.49
CA ASP A 252 -22.95 70.85 37.62
C ASP A 252 -23.51 71.60 36.40
N ASP A 253 -24.83 71.52 36.17
CA ASP A 253 -25.57 72.21 35.10
C ASP A 253 -26.17 73.56 35.55
N MET A 254 -25.87 74.00 36.77
CA MET A 254 -26.39 75.24 37.35
C MET A 254 -25.67 76.50 36.83
N PRO A 255 -26.40 77.59 36.54
CA PRO A 255 -25.80 78.89 36.24
C PRO A 255 -24.88 79.35 37.39
N VAL A 256 -23.68 79.83 37.04
CA VAL A 256 -22.58 80.16 37.98
C VAL A 256 -23.04 81.04 39.16
N ARG A 257 -23.95 81.99 38.91
CA ARG A 257 -24.47 82.89 39.96
C ARG A 257 -25.26 82.15 41.04
N ASP A 258 -26.09 81.19 40.64
CA ASP A 258 -26.90 80.39 41.55
C ASP A 258 -26.03 79.38 42.31
N TRP A 259 -25.00 78.87 41.65
CA TRP A 259 -23.99 78.00 42.25
C TRP A 259 -23.26 78.71 43.39
N ILE A 260 -22.78 79.94 43.14
CA ILE A 260 -22.07 80.75 44.14
C ILE A 260 -23.00 81.08 45.32
N SER A 261 -24.25 81.45 45.05
CA SER A 261 -25.23 81.77 46.09
C SER A 261 -25.49 80.57 47.01
N ARG A 262 -25.70 79.38 46.44
CA ARG A 262 -25.93 78.14 47.20
C ARG A 262 -24.70 77.66 47.96
N ARG A 263 -23.51 77.77 47.35
CA ARG A 263 -22.25 77.44 48.02
C ARG A 263 -21.98 78.37 49.20
N ASN A 264 -22.21 79.67 49.04
CA ASN A 264 -22.08 80.65 50.14
C ASN A 264 -23.06 80.38 51.28
N ALA A 265 -24.30 79.97 50.95
CA ALA A 265 -25.31 79.58 51.93
C ALA A 265 -24.93 78.29 52.69
N GLN A 266 -24.28 77.32 52.03
CA GLN A 266 -23.73 76.13 52.69
C GLN A 266 -22.59 76.48 53.66
N THR A 267 -21.65 77.34 53.25
CA THR A 267 -20.56 77.78 54.14
C THR A 267 -21.02 78.62 55.33
N ARG A 268 -22.15 79.34 55.22
CA ARG A 268 -22.75 80.08 56.35
C ARG A 268 -23.48 79.20 57.38
N ARG A 269 -23.78 77.94 57.02
CA ARG A 269 -24.44 76.97 57.91
C ARG A 269 -23.44 76.04 58.62
N ARG A 270 -22.15 76.21 58.35
CA ARG A 270 -21.05 75.64 59.15
C ARG A 270 -20.53 76.71 60.11
#